data_AF-K6W9C6-F1
#
_entry.id   AF-K6W9C6-F1
#
_cell.length_a   1.000
_cell.length_b   1.000
_cell.length_c   1.000
_cell.angle_alpha   90.00
_cell.angle_beta   90.00
_cell.angle_gamma   90.00
#
_symmetry.space_group_name_H-M   'P 1'
#
loop_
_entity.id
_entity.type
_entity.pdbx_description
1 polymer ?
#
loop_
_entity_poly.entity_id
_entity_poly.type
_entity_poly.pdbx_seq_one_letter_code
_entity_poly.pdbx_strand_id
1 'polypeptide(L)'
;MQPAFEIITTVAARDPGPDRKYTMLRPKSVLRPWIEAAAENDVHVVLDLQPGRSHFLDQAKEYEEFLREPHVGLALDPEWRITNTQVHGNQIGSVDAKEINEVSKWLAELTREHELPQKMLILHQFTDGMITNRSQVDTSHKELAITLHADGHGGRELKFATWNRLQRNLPDGIWMAWKNFHKQDTPTFTPQQTYQDVEPKPWFVSYQ
;
A
#
# COMPACT_ATOMS: atom_id res chain seq x y z
N MET A 1 18.69 6.72 -2.77
CA MET A 1 17.38 6.39 -3.35
C MET A 1 17.50 5.02 -3.97
N GLN A 2 16.60 4.11 -3.63
CA GLN A 2 16.52 2.78 -4.22
C GLN A 2 15.29 2.74 -5.14
N PRO A 3 15.38 2.17 -6.36
CA PRO A 3 14.21 1.97 -7.20
C PRO A 3 13.25 0.97 -6.54
N ALA A 4 11.95 1.18 -6.72
CA ALA A 4 10.92 0.27 -6.27
C ALA A 4 9.89 0.03 -7.37
N PHE A 5 9.29 -1.15 -7.35
CA PHE A 5 8.25 -1.61 -8.26
C PHE A 5 7.06 -2.11 -7.45
N GLU A 6 5.95 -1.39 -7.52
CA GLU A 6 4.70 -1.79 -6.89
C GLU A 6 3.87 -2.61 -7.88
N ILE A 7 3.38 -3.78 -7.45
CA ILE A 7 2.56 -4.67 -8.27
C ILE A 7 1.26 -5.04 -7.57
N ILE A 8 0.14 -4.64 -8.18
CA ILE A 8 -1.20 -5.01 -7.72
C ILE A 8 -1.33 -6.53 -7.80
N THR A 9 -1.32 -7.17 -6.65
CA THR A 9 -1.18 -8.61 -6.46
C THR A 9 -2.54 -9.28 -6.22
N THR A 10 -3.45 -8.56 -5.58
CA THR A 10 -4.88 -8.89 -5.59
C THR A 10 -5.63 -7.74 -6.21
N VAL A 11 -6.55 -8.04 -7.12
CA VAL A 11 -7.25 -7.04 -7.93
C VAL A 11 -8.71 -6.99 -7.52
N ALA A 12 -9.20 -5.82 -7.13
CA ALA A 12 -10.62 -5.62 -6.85
C ALA A 12 -11.48 -5.96 -8.07
N ALA A 13 -12.55 -6.73 -7.86
CA ALA A 13 -13.41 -7.20 -8.94
C ALA A 13 -14.86 -6.73 -8.73
N ARG A 14 -15.50 -6.25 -9.79
CA ARG A 14 -16.93 -5.87 -9.74
C ARG A 14 -17.83 -7.08 -9.47
N ASP A 15 -17.46 -8.23 -10.02
CA ASP A 15 -18.18 -9.48 -9.82
C ASP A 15 -17.68 -10.21 -8.56
N PRO A 16 -18.57 -10.90 -7.84
CA PRO A 16 -18.24 -11.58 -6.59
C PRO A 16 -17.12 -12.63 -6.71
N GLY A 17 -16.93 -13.22 -7.89
CA GLY A 17 -16.12 -14.42 -8.05
C GLY A 17 -16.73 -15.65 -7.36
N PRO A 18 -16.10 -16.83 -7.46
CA PRO A 18 -16.61 -18.07 -6.87
C PRO A 18 -16.73 -18.05 -5.34
N ASP A 19 -15.83 -17.32 -4.67
CA ASP A 19 -15.74 -17.20 -3.20
C ASP A 19 -16.54 -16.01 -2.64
N ARG A 20 -17.17 -15.22 -3.51
CA ARG A 20 -17.94 -14.01 -3.19
C ARG A 20 -17.12 -12.92 -2.50
N LYS A 21 -15.81 -12.90 -2.74
CA LYS A 21 -14.88 -11.94 -2.12
C LYS A 21 -14.65 -10.67 -2.93
N TYR A 22 -15.12 -10.56 -4.18
CA TYR A 22 -14.97 -9.34 -5.00
C TYR A 22 -13.50 -8.91 -5.16
N THR A 23 -12.61 -9.90 -5.27
CA THR A 23 -11.18 -9.74 -5.46
C THR A 23 -10.66 -10.96 -6.21
N MET A 24 -9.67 -10.77 -7.07
CA MET A 24 -9.01 -11.84 -7.81
C MET A 24 -7.54 -11.88 -7.41
N LEU A 25 -7.07 -13.05 -6.97
CA LEU A 25 -5.67 -13.29 -6.66
C LEU A 25 -4.91 -13.51 -7.97
N ARG A 26 -3.79 -12.79 -8.15
CA ARG A 26 -2.90 -13.10 -9.27
C ARG A 26 -2.17 -14.42 -9.00
N PRO A 27 -2.08 -15.31 -10.00
CA PRO A 27 -1.31 -16.54 -9.83
C PRO A 27 0.15 -16.21 -9.49
N LYS A 28 0.72 -16.93 -8.52
CA LYS A 28 2.13 -16.81 -8.14
C LYS A 28 3.09 -16.98 -9.33
N SER A 29 2.75 -17.85 -10.27
CA SER A 29 3.51 -18.04 -11.51
C SER A 29 3.58 -16.79 -12.39
N VAL A 30 2.63 -15.86 -12.26
CA VAL A 30 2.64 -14.56 -12.94
C VAL A 30 3.52 -13.56 -12.20
N LEU A 31 3.56 -13.62 -10.87
CA LEU A 31 4.30 -12.68 -10.02
C LEU A 31 5.80 -13.03 -9.92
N ARG A 32 6.12 -14.32 -9.81
CA ARG A 32 7.48 -14.85 -9.63
C ARG A 32 8.51 -14.25 -10.60
N PRO A 33 8.28 -14.19 -11.92
CA PRO A 33 9.26 -13.62 -12.85
C PRO A 33 9.55 -12.14 -12.61
N TRP A 34 8.54 -11.36 -12.18
CA TRP A 34 8.74 -9.94 -11.86
C TRP A 34 9.54 -9.74 -10.58
N ILE A 35 9.30 -10.57 -9.57
CA ILE A 35 10.00 -10.52 -8.28
C ILE A 35 11.47 -10.93 -8.45
N GLU A 36 11.73 -11.97 -9.25
CA GLU A 36 13.09 -12.42 -9.58
C GLU A 36 13.84 -11.35 -10.40
N ALA A 37 13.21 -10.81 -11.45
CA ALA A 37 13.82 -9.73 -12.23
C ALA A 37 14.11 -8.47 -11.39
N ALA A 38 13.24 -8.13 -10.44
CA ALA A 38 13.48 -7.04 -9.52
C ALA A 38 14.69 -7.32 -8.61
N ALA A 39 14.82 -8.54 -8.09
CA ALA A 39 15.98 -8.97 -7.29
C ALA A 39 17.30 -8.83 -8.06
N GLU A 40 17.32 -9.30 -9.31
CA GLU A 40 18.51 -9.24 -10.19
C GLU A 40 18.96 -7.80 -10.50
N ASN A 41 18.05 -6.83 -10.36
CA ASN A 41 18.29 -5.43 -10.69
C ASN A 41 18.29 -4.49 -9.46
N ASP A 42 18.38 -5.05 -8.24
CA ASP A 42 18.37 -4.29 -6.98
C ASP A 42 17.15 -3.36 -6.82
N VAL A 43 15.99 -3.83 -7.29
CA VAL A 43 14.70 -3.14 -7.22
C VAL A 43 13.87 -3.74 -6.08
N HIS A 44 13.37 -2.88 -5.19
CA HIS A 44 12.44 -3.32 -4.14
C HIS A 44 11.06 -3.59 -4.74
N VAL A 45 10.39 -4.67 -4.35
CA VAL A 45 9.02 -4.96 -4.79
C VAL A 45 8.04 -4.69 -3.67
N VAL A 46 6.92 -4.06 -3.98
CA VAL A 46 5.80 -3.91 -3.04
C VAL A 46 4.59 -4.64 -3.60
N LEU A 47 4.09 -5.63 -2.87
CA LEU A 47 2.87 -6.36 -3.25
C LEU A 47 1.67 -5.55 -2.79
N ASP A 48 0.88 -5.03 -3.73
CA ASP A 48 -0.31 -4.22 -3.43
C ASP A 48 -1.58 -5.09 -3.37
N LEU A 49 -2.29 -5.01 -2.26
CA LEU A 49 -3.50 -5.78 -1.99
C LEU A 49 -4.76 -4.92 -2.14
N GLN A 50 -5.63 -5.32 -3.07
CA GLN A 50 -6.99 -4.80 -3.20
C GLN A 50 -7.99 -5.87 -2.72
N PRO A 51 -8.39 -5.85 -1.44
CA PRO A 51 -8.88 -7.05 -0.78
C PRO A 51 -10.33 -7.41 -1.08
N GLY A 52 -11.11 -6.49 -1.67
CA GLY A 52 -12.55 -6.68 -1.78
C GLY A 52 -13.18 -6.88 -0.40
N ARG A 53 -13.81 -8.03 -0.19
CA ARG A 53 -14.41 -8.46 1.08
C ARG A 53 -13.53 -9.43 1.87
N SER A 54 -12.32 -9.72 1.41
CA SER A 54 -11.35 -10.48 2.19
C SER A 54 -10.72 -9.58 3.25
N HIS A 55 -10.18 -10.20 4.31
CA HIS A 55 -9.29 -9.48 5.20
C HIS A 55 -7.90 -9.37 4.56
N PHE A 56 -7.19 -8.29 4.83
CA PHE A 56 -5.83 -8.10 4.32
C PHE A 56 -4.89 -9.23 4.75
N LEU A 57 -4.99 -9.69 6.00
CA LEU A 57 -4.13 -10.75 6.54
C LEU A 57 -4.29 -12.07 5.78
N ASP A 58 -5.52 -12.42 5.38
CA ASP A 58 -5.78 -13.63 4.60
C ASP A 58 -5.05 -13.55 3.26
N GLN A 59 -5.16 -12.43 2.55
CA GLN A 59 -4.48 -12.25 1.27
C GLN A 59 -2.97 -12.13 1.41
N ALA A 60 -2.45 -11.49 2.45
CA ALA A 60 -1.01 -11.40 2.68
C ALA A 60 -0.39 -12.80 2.87
N LYS A 61 -1.08 -13.70 3.58
CA LYS A 61 -0.65 -15.09 3.78
C LYS A 61 -0.64 -15.91 2.49
N GLU A 62 -1.53 -15.63 1.53
CA GLU A 62 -1.50 -16.28 0.22
C GLU A 62 -0.17 -16.02 -0.51
N TYR A 63 0.46 -14.86 -0.27
CA TYR A 63 1.74 -14.45 -0.86
C TYR A 63 2.92 -14.52 0.11
N GLU A 64 2.80 -15.29 1.19
CA GLU A 64 3.85 -15.40 2.22
C GLU A 64 5.20 -15.84 1.62
N GLU A 65 5.21 -16.71 0.61
CA GLU A 65 6.45 -17.16 -0.05
C GLU A 65 7.25 -16.00 -0.66
N PHE A 66 6.56 -14.97 -1.16
CA PHE A 66 7.20 -13.76 -1.70
C PHE A 66 7.58 -12.80 -0.57
N LEU A 67 6.74 -12.69 0.45
CA LEU A 67 7.03 -11.84 1.61
C LEU A 67 8.20 -12.40 2.45
N ARG A 68 8.60 -13.66 2.28
CA ARG A 68 9.85 -14.18 2.85
C ARG A 68 11.11 -13.72 2.11
N GLU A 69 10.98 -13.03 0.98
CA GLU A 69 12.13 -12.49 0.25
C GLU A 69 12.57 -11.13 0.82
N PRO A 70 13.88 -10.86 0.89
CA PRO A 70 14.41 -9.68 1.58
C PRO A 70 14.03 -8.36 0.90
N HIS A 71 13.85 -8.37 -0.42
CA HIS A 71 13.52 -7.19 -1.24
C HIS A 71 12.02 -7.03 -1.50
N VAL A 72 11.14 -7.70 -0.74
CA VAL A 72 9.69 -7.64 -0.92
C VAL A 72 9.00 -7.06 0.31
N GLY A 73 8.28 -5.95 0.11
CA GLY A 73 7.35 -5.31 1.05
C GLY A 73 5.88 -5.52 0.68
N LEU A 74 4.99 -4.88 1.45
CA LEU A 74 3.54 -5.04 1.32
C LEU A 74 2.85 -3.67 1.29
N ALA A 75 1.87 -3.50 0.41
CA ALA A 75 0.95 -2.37 0.41
C ALA A 75 -0.47 -2.85 0.68
N LEU A 76 -1.18 -2.08 1.51
CA LEU A 76 -2.59 -2.27 1.80
C LEU A 76 -3.35 -1.13 1.13
N ASP A 77 -4.35 -1.46 0.31
CA ASP A 77 -5.23 -0.49 -0.35
C ASP A 77 -6.66 -0.52 0.23
N PRO A 78 -6.95 0.31 1.27
CA PRO A 78 -8.25 0.34 1.90
C PRO A 78 -9.39 0.82 1.01
N GLU A 79 -9.12 1.51 -0.11
CA GLU A 79 -10.18 1.92 -1.03
C GLU A 79 -10.96 0.71 -1.55
N TRP A 80 -10.30 -0.43 -1.66
CA TRP A 80 -10.91 -1.67 -2.13
C TRP A 80 -11.36 -2.59 -0.99
N ARG A 81 -11.34 -2.12 0.26
CA ARG A 81 -11.86 -2.87 1.41
C ARG A 81 -13.34 -2.57 1.59
N ILE A 82 -14.19 -3.41 0.99
CA ILE A 82 -15.64 -3.27 1.01
C ILE A 82 -16.32 -4.25 1.96
N THR A 83 -17.50 -3.90 2.45
CA THR A 83 -18.36 -4.76 3.28
C THR A 83 -19.35 -5.57 2.45
N ASN A 84 -20.14 -6.43 3.11
CA ASN A 84 -21.08 -7.34 2.46
C ASN A 84 -22.22 -6.64 1.68
N THR A 85 -22.49 -5.36 1.97
CA THR A 85 -23.54 -4.57 1.30
C THR A 85 -22.99 -3.64 0.23
N GLN A 86 -21.67 -3.54 0.09
CA GLN A 86 -21.00 -2.58 -0.78
C GLN A 86 -20.53 -3.25 -2.07
N VAL A 87 -20.37 -2.44 -3.12
CA VAL A 87 -19.87 -2.84 -4.45
C VAL A 87 -18.86 -1.79 -4.92
N HIS A 88 -17.76 -2.25 -5.52
CA HIS A 88 -16.69 -1.39 -6.04
C HIS A 88 -17.19 -0.38 -7.07
N GLY A 89 -16.66 0.84 -7.00
CA GLY A 89 -16.96 1.94 -7.94
C GLY A 89 -18.14 2.84 -7.54
N ASN A 90 -18.93 2.46 -6.52
CA ASN A 90 -19.98 3.33 -5.97
C ASN A 90 -19.54 4.09 -4.73
N GLN A 91 -18.49 3.61 -4.07
CA GLN A 91 -18.02 4.09 -2.78
C GLN A 91 -16.57 3.69 -2.57
N ILE A 92 -15.88 4.50 -1.76
CA ILE A 92 -14.54 4.20 -1.29
C ILE A 92 -14.68 3.26 -0.09
N GLY A 93 -13.89 2.18 -0.11
CA GLY A 93 -13.77 1.24 0.99
C GLY A 93 -13.15 1.85 2.26
N SER A 94 -13.09 1.03 3.30
CA SER A 94 -12.54 1.43 4.58
C SER A 94 -12.01 0.24 5.35
N VAL A 95 -10.92 0.46 6.08
CA VAL A 95 -10.35 -0.49 7.02
C VAL A 95 -10.14 0.18 8.37
N ASP A 96 -10.31 -0.59 9.45
CA ASP A 96 -9.95 -0.12 10.78
C ASP A 96 -8.47 -0.36 11.06
N ALA A 97 -7.84 0.51 11.85
CA ALA A 97 -6.48 0.33 12.32
C ALA A 97 -6.24 -1.05 12.97
N LYS A 98 -7.27 -1.66 13.58
CA LYS A 98 -7.18 -3.03 14.10
C LYS A 98 -6.80 -4.06 13.04
N GLU A 99 -7.42 -4.02 11.85
CA GLU A 99 -7.10 -4.99 10.78
C GLU A 99 -5.70 -4.70 10.20
N ILE A 100 -5.29 -3.43 10.13
CA ILE A 100 -3.90 -3.07 9.78
C ILE A 100 -2.92 -3.65 10.81
N ASN A 101 -3.24 -3.56 12.10
CA ASN A 101 -2.38 -4.08 13.17
C ASN A 101 -2.29 -5.61 13.19
N GLU A 102 -3.33 -6.31 12.74
CA GLU A 102 -3.27 -7.77 12.54
C GLU A 102 -2.26 -8.14 11.44
N VAL A 103 -2.22 -7.37 10.35
CA VAL A 103 -1.25 -7.53 9.27
C VAL A 103 0.16 -7.14 9.71
N SER A 104 0.32 -5.98 10.36
CA SER A 104 1.64 -5.48 10.78
C SER A 104 2.29 -6.43 11.79
N LYS A 105 1.53 -6.94 12.76
CA LYS A 105 2.02 -7.93 13.71
C LYS A 105 2.51 -9.19 13.01
N TRP A 106 1.70 -9.76 12.12
CA TRP A 106 2.06 -10.98 11.39
C TRP A 106 3.29 -10.77 10.49
N LEU A 107 3.35 -9.65 9.76
CA LEU A 107 4.48 -9.34 8.88
C LEU A 107 5.77 -9.11 9.68
N ALA A 108 5.68 -8.48 10.86
CA ALA A 108 6.80 -8.29 11.77
C ALA A 108 7.29 -9.64 12.35
N GLU A 109 6.37 -10.52 12.74
CA GLU A 109 6.69 -11.89 13.17
C GLU A 109 7.40 -12.68 12.06
N LEU A 110 6.87 -12.67 10.84
CA LEU A 110 7.47 -13.31 9.66
C LEU A 110 8.88 -12.76 9.38
N THR A 111 9.03 -11.43 9.42
CA THR A 111 10.31 -10.75 9.19
C THR A 111 11.35 -11.17 10.21
N ARG A 112 10.98 -11.23 11.50
CA ARG A 112 11.88 -11.65 12.58
C ARG A 112 12.23 -13.13 12.51
N GLU A 113 11.24 -14.01 12.28
CA GLU A 113 11.45 -15.46 12.22
C GLU A 113 12.42 -15.86 11.10
N HIS A 114 12.36 -15.16 9.97
CA HIS A 114 13.22 -15.43 8.81
C HIS A 114 14.47 -14.53 8.75
N GLU A 115 14.79 -13.80 9.83
CA GLU A 115 15.96 -12.91 9.92
C GLU A 115 16.06 -11.92 8.74
N LEU A 116 14.91 -11.41 8.28
CA LEU A 116 14.82 -10.56 7.11
C LEU A 116 15.17 -9.11 7.45
N PRO A 117 15.64 -8.32 6.46
CA PRO A 117 15.72 -6.87 6.59
C PRO A 117 14.35 -6.25 6.93
N GLN A 118 14.38 -5.05 7.50
CA GLN A 118 13.16 -4.28 7.78
C GLN A 118 12.29 -4.18 6.52
N LYS A 119 11.01 -4.54 6.62
CA LYS A 119 10.07 -4.54 5.50
C LYS A 119 9.31 -3.23 5.41
N MET A 120 9.12 -2.77 4.18
CA MET A 120 8.21 -1.67 3.89
C MET A 120 6.76 -2.15 4.02
N LEU A 121 5.96 -1.43 4.80
CA LEU A 121 4.50 -1.58 4.86
C LEU A 121 3.86 -0.26 4.42
N ILE A 122 3.28 -0.23 3.23
CA ILE A 122 2.61 0.95 2.67
C ILE A 122 1.13 0.90 3.00
N LEU A 123 0.60 2.01 3.51
CA LEU A 123 -0.82 2.23 3.71
C LEU A 123 -1.28 3.28 2.69
N HIS A 124 -2.07 2.87 1.69
CA HIS A 124 -2.64 3.84 0.74
C HIS A 124 -3.76 4.62 1.39
N GLN A 125 -3.74 5.95 1.22
CA GLN A 125 -4.80 6.80 1.70
C GLN A 125 -4.90 8.08 0.89
N PHE A 126 -6.12 8.49 0.55
CA PHE A 126 -6.39 9.82 0.01
C PHE A 126 -7.60 10.50 0.66
N THR A 127 -8.38 9.81 1.49
CA THR A 127 -9.44 10.42 2.31
C THR A 127 -9.41 9.85 3.74
N ASP A 128 -9.85 10.65 4.71
CA ASP A 128 -9.76 10.30 6.13
C ASP A 128 -10.56 9.03 6.47
N GLY A 129 -11.66 8.77 5.75
CA GLY A 129 -12.53 7.62 5.97
C GLY A 129 -11.97 6.26 5.51
N MET A 130 -10.86 6.23 4.76
CA MET A 130 -10.25 4.98 4.31
C MET A 130 -9.62 4.18 5.45
N ILE A 131 -9.06 4.87 6.45
CA ILE A 131 -8.46 4.24 7.62
C ILE A 131 -9.12 4.81 8.88
N THR A 132 -10.04 4.05 9.47
CA THR A 132 -10.66 4.45 10.74
C THR A 132 -9.71 4.20 11.90
N ASN A 133 -9.78 5.07 12.92
CA ASN A 133 -8.90 5.00 14.09
C ASN A 133 -7.40 4.99 13.74
N ARG A 134 -6.98 5.68 12.68
CA ARG A 134 -5.59 5.71 12.19
C ARG A 134 -4.55 6.04 13.27
N SER A 135 -4.92 6.82 14.29
CA SER A 135 -4.05 7.11 15.45
C SER A 135 -3.67 5.88 16.28
N GLN A 136 -4.33 4.74 16.07
CA GLN A 136 -4.11 3.48 16.77
C GLN A 136 -3.30 2.46 15.94
N VAL A 137 -2.78 2.84 14.77
CA VAL A 137 -1.85 1.99 14.02
C VAL A 137 -0.59 1.75 14.87
N ASP A 138 -0.25 0.49 15.09
CA ASP A 138 0.89 0.08 15.91
C ASP A 138 2.20 0.26 15.12
N THR A 139 2.98 1.26 15.54
CA THR A 139 4.28 1.61 14.96
C THR A 139 5.46 1.05 15.77
N SER A 140 5.21 0.18 16.75
CA SER A 140 6.26 -0.34 17.64
C SER A 140 7.11 -1.47 17.04
N HIS A 141 6.66 -2.09 15.94
CA HIS A 141 7.37 -3.15 15.24
C HIS A 141 8.61 -2.61 14.52
N LYS A 142 9.80 -2.88 15.06
CA LYS A 142 11.08 -2.46 14.47
C LYS A 142 11.38 -3.16 13.15
N GLU A 143 10.74 -4.29 12.91
CA GLU A 143 10.80 -5.06 11.67
C GLU A 143 10.12 -4.35 10.51
N LEU A 144 9.33 -3.29 10.75
CA LEU A 144 8.56 -2.60 9.72
C LEU A 144 8.94 -1.12 9.59
N ALA A 145 9.04 -0.67 8.35
CA ALA A 145 9.00 0.74 7.98
C ALA A 145 7.60 1.05 7.44
N ILE A 146 6.77 1.69 8.26
CA ILE A 146 5.38 2.02 7.87
C ILE A 146 5.36 3.36 7.14
N THR A 147 4.77 3.40 5.95
CA THR A 147 4.56 4.64 5.20
C THR A 147 3.09 4.88 4.92
N LEU A 148 2.64 6.13 5.06
CA LEU A 148 1.32 6.57 4.59
C LEU A 148 1.46 7.22 3.22
N HIS A 149 0.88 6.59 2.21
CA HIS A 149 1.02 6.98 0.82
C HIS A 149 -0.17 7.80 0.35
N ALA A 150 0.10 9.06 0.00
CA ALA A 150 -0.88 10.02 -0.51
C ALA A 150 -1.34 9.62 -1.92
N ASP A 151 -2.27 8.67 -1.97
CA ASP A 151 -2.76 7.96 -3.15
C ASP A 151 -3.90 8.73 -3.88
N GLY A 152 -3.95 10.05 -3.71
CA GLY A 152 -4.96 10.91 -4.33
C GLY A 152 -4.47 11.50 -5.64
N HIS A 153 -5.36 11.63 -6.63
CA HIS A 153 -5.04 12.16 -7.95
C HIS A 153 -5.69 13.52 -8.23
N GLY A 154 -5.17 14.25 -9.23
CA GLY A 154 -5.78 15.46 -9.77
C GLY A 154 -4.78 16.60 -10.00
N GLY A 155 -5.28 17.83 -10.02
CA GLY A 155 -4.44 19.01 -10.15
C GLY A 155 -3.54 19.25 -8.94
N ARG A 156 -2.47 20.04 -9.13
CA ARG A 156 -1.48 20.37 -8.10
C ARG A 156 -2.07 20.77 -6.75
N GLU A 157 -3.08 21.64 -6.75
CA GLU A 157 -3.73 22.10 -5.51
C GLU A 157 -4.39 20.94 -4.75
N LEU A 158 -5.08 20.04 -5.44
CA LEU A 158 -5.73 18.88 -4.83
C LEU A 158 -4.73 17.87 -4.28
N LYS A 159 -3.60 17.68 -4.99
CA LYS A 159 -2.48 16.85 -4.54
C LYS A 159 -1.92 17.35 -3.21
N PHE A 160 -1.57 18.64 -3.15
CA PHE A 160 -1.06 19.24 -1.91
C PHE A 160 -2.12 19.32 -0.80
N ALA A 161 -3.39 19.54 -1.14
CA ALA A 161 -4.48 19.49 -0.17
C ALA A 161 -4.60 18.10 0.47
N THR A 162 -4.46 17.03 -0.32
CA THR A 162 -4.44 15.65 0.17
C THR A 162 -3.21 15.39 1.03
N TRP A 163 -2.03 15.73 0.54
CA TRP A 163 -0.75 15.62 1.27
C TRP A 163 -0.79 16.31 2.64
N ASN A 164 -1.22 17.57 2.69
CA ASN A 164 -1.32 18.34 3.93
C ASN A 164 -2.43 17.81 4.86
N ARG A 165 -3.53 17.28 4.31
CA ARG A 165 -4.57 16.65 5.12
C ARG A 165 -4.03 15.40 5.82
N LEU A 166 -3.36 14.52 5.08
CA LEU A 166 -2.93 13.22 5.61
C LEU A 166 -1.85 13.36 6.70
N GLN A 167 -1.03 14.40 6.65
CA GLN A 167 -0.05 14.71 7.69
C GLN A 167 -0.68 15.11 9.03
N ARG A 168 -1.93 15.59 9.05
CA ARG A 168 -2.59 15.98 10.30
C ARG A 168 -2.83 14.74 11.15
N ASN A 169 -2.39 14.77 12.41
CA ASN A 169 -2.50 13.67 13.36
C ASN A 169 -1.89 12.36 12.82
N LEU A 170 -0.81 12.45 12.05
CA LEU A 170 -0.05 11.27 11.64
C LEU A 170 0.65 10.68 12.88
N PRO A 171 0.47 9.39 13.19
CA PRO A 171 1.19 8.75 14.29
C PRO A 171 2.70 8.85 14.15
N ASP A 172 3.39 9.03 15.27
CA ASP A 172 4.85 8.92 15.32
C ASP A 172 5.27 7.52 14.82
N GLY A 173 6.29 7.48 13.97
CA GLY A 173 6.77 6.23 13.34
C GLY A 173 6.11 5.88 12.00
N ILE A 174 5.15 6.68 11.52
CA ILE A 174 4.66 6.59 10.14
C ILE A 174 5.30 7.70 9.29
N TRP A 175 5.87 7.31 8.16
CA TRP A 175 6.53 8.22 7.24
C TRP A 175 5.64 8.56 6.05
N MET A 176 5.69 9.80 5.56
CA MET A 176 4.88 10.20 4.42
C MET A 176 5.46 9.73 3.08
N ALA A 177 4.60 9.28 2.18
CA ALA A 177 4.91 8.85 0.83
C ALA A 177 3.98 9.50 -0.20
N TRP A 178 4.48 9.74 -1.41
CA TRP A 178 3.79 10.49 -2.46
C TRP A 178 3.56 9.65 -3.73
N LYS A 179 2.34 9.62 -4.24
CA LYS A 179 2.05 9.01 -5.55
C LYS A 179 1.90 10.05 -6.61
N ASN A 180 2.32 9.75 -7.83
CA ASN A 180 1.98 10.50 -9.04
C ASN A 180 1.17 9.59 -9.97
N PHE A 181 0.19 10.17 -10.66
CA PHE A 181 -0.63 9.45 -11.64
C PHE A 181 -0.40 10.01 -13.04
N HIS A 182 0.08 9.19 -13.96
CA HIS A 182 0.43 9.59 -15.32
C HIS A 182 -0.75 10.11 -16.14
N LYS A 183 -1.95 9.61 -15.86
CA LYS A 183 -3.18 9.96 -16.61
C LYS A 183 -4.12 10.85 -15.83
N GLN A 184 -4.16 10.71 -14.51
CA GLN A 184 -5.15 11.35 -13.65
C GLN A 184 -4.64 12.66 -13.03
N ASP A 185 -3.32 12.85 -12.94
CA ASP A 185 -2.75 14.13 -12.51
C ASP A 185 -2.64 15.09 -13.70
N THR A 186 -2.97 16.37 -13.49
CA THR A 186 -3.00 17.36 -14.57
C THR A 186 -2.41 18.70 -14.12
N PRO A 187 -1.17 19.03 -14.51
CA PRO A 187 -0.15 18.12 -15.06
C PRO A 187 0.39 17.16 -14.00
N THR A 188 0.84 15.98 -14.40
CA THR A 188 1.66 15.10 -13.54
C THR A 188 2.98 15.77 -13.21
N PHE A 189 3.43 15.67 -11.95
CA PHE A 189 4.72 16.19 -11.54
C PHE A 189 5.85 15.35 -12.13
N THR A 190 6.88 16.01 -12.63
CA THR A 190 8.15 15.34 -12.96
C THR A 190 8.85 14.85 -11.68
N PRO A 191 9.82 13.92 -11.78
CA PRO A 191 10.67 13.55 -10.64
C PRO A 191 11.36 14.76 -10.00
N GLN A 192 11.86 15.68 -10.83
CA GLN A 192 12.49 16.90 -10.34
C GLN A 192 11.52 17.79 -9.56
N GLN A 193 10.31 18.03 -10.09
CA GLN A 193 9.29 18.82 -9.39
C GLN A 193 8.81 18.13 -8.11
N THR A 194 8.62 16.81 -8.12
CA THR A 194 8.25 16.06 -6.91
C THR A 194 9.32 16.24 -5.84
N TYR A 195 10.59 16.09 -6.21
CA TYR A 195 11.71 16.28 -5.29
C TYR A 195 11.88 17.72 -4.81
N GLN A 196 11.64 18.72 -5.65
CA GLN A 196 11.82 20.13 -5.29
C GLN A 196 10.65 20.68 -4.47
N ASP A 197 9.42 20.32 -4.83
CA ASP A 197 8.22 21.03 -4.36
C ASP A 197 7.50 20.33 -3.20
N VAL A 198 7.63 19.01 -3.08
CA VAL A 198 6.95 18.27 -2.01
C VAL A 198 7.77 18.38 -0.73
N GLU A 199 7.13 18.94 0.30
CA GLU A 199 7.67 19.08 1.65
C GLU A 199 6.66 18.61 2.70
N PRO A 200 7.09 17.89 3.76
CA PRO A 200 8.43 17.35 3.95
C PRO A 200 8.81 16.35 2.85
N LYS A 201 10.11 16.07 2.66
CA LYS A 201 10.53 15.12 1.62
C LYS A 201 9.87 13.74 1.82
N PRO A 202 9.18 13.20 0.80
CA PRO A 202 8.56 11.89 0.91
C PRO A 202 9.62 10.79 1.01
N TRP A 203 9.34 9.77 1.80
CA TRP A 203 10.22 8.60 1.97
C TRP A 203 10.08 7.60 0.82
N PHE A 204 8.93 7.60 0.17
CA PHE A 204 8.62 6.78 -0.99
C PHE A 204 7.87 7.62 -2.02
N VAL A 205 8.26 7.48 -3.30
CA VAL A 205 7.61 8.14 -4.43
C VAL A 205 7.31 7.09 -5.49
N SER A 206 6.05 7.01 -5.92
CA SER A 206 5.65 6.12 -7.01
C SER A 206 4.96 6.87 -8.14
N TYR A 207 4.90 6.21 -9.29
CA TYR A 207 4.25 6.67 -10.51
C TYR A 207 3.36 5.55 -11.03
N GLN A 208 2.07 5.83 -11.28
CA GLN A 208 1.07 4.88 -11.74
C GLN A 208 0.31 5.37 -12.98
#